data_AF-A0A5D2U7T8-F1
#
_entry.id   AF-A0A5D2U7T8-F1
#
_cell.length_a   1.000
_cell.length_b   1.000
_cell.length_c   1.000
_cell.angle_alpha   90.00
_cell.angle_beta   90.00
_cell.angle_gamma   90.00
#
_symmetry.space_group_name_H-M   'P 1'
#
loop_
_entity.id
_entity.type
_entity.pdbx_description
1 polymer ?
#
loop_
_entity_poly.entity_id
_entity_poly.type
_entity_poly.pdbx_seq_one_letter_code
_entity_poly.pdbx_strand_id
1 'polypeptide(L)' 'MEGNKKSLVDAIEKGIDLRKQILELYNDYYHGGLMKLVVIGGESLDILQHWVVELFSDIRQGSQGKPEFKVEGPV' A
#
# COMPACT_ATOMS: atom_id res chain seq x y z
N MET A 1 6.20 1.68 -17.75
CA MET A 1 6.76 3.04 -17.59
C MET A 1 7.08 3.21 -16.11
N GLU A 2 8.31 3.59 -15.78
CA GLU A 2 8.78 3.73 -14.38
C GLU A 2 8.73 5.21 -13.96
N GLY A 3 8.51 5.48 -12.66
CA GLY A 3 8.55 6.83 -12.12
C GLY A 3 9.99 7.34 -11.93
N ASN A 4 10.22 8.64 -12.14
CA ASN A 4 11.52 9.28 -11.96
C ASN A 4 11.38 10.71 -11.38
N LYS A 5 12.52 11.37 -11.08
CA LYS A 5 12.51 12.73 -10.52
C LYS A 5 11.76 13.71 -11.42
N LYS A 6 11.96 13.63 -12.74
CA LYS A 6 11.29 14.52 -13.70
C LYS A 6 9.77 14.32 -13.64
N SER A 7 9.28 13.08 -13.67
CA SER A 7 7.83 12.83 -13.60
C SER A 7 7.19 13.33 -12.30
N LEU A 8 7.92 13.33 -11.18
CA LEU A 8 7.44 13.87 -9.91
C LEU A 8 7.49 15.41 -9.86
N VAL A 9 8.58 16.01 -10.34
CA VAL A 9 8.71 17.48 -10.41
C VAL A 9 7.70 18.09 -11.37
N ASP A 10 7.55 17.51 -12.58
CA ASP A 10 6.58 17.95 -13.57
C ASP A 10 5.14 17.89 -13.01
N ALA A 11 4.83 16.93 -12.14
CA ALA A 11 3.54 16.84 -11.47
C ALA A 11 3.32 17.99 -10.48
N ILE A 12 4.33 18.33 -9.68
CA ILE A 12 4.30 19.48 -8.76
C ILE A 12 4.12 20.78 -9.55
N GLU A 13 4.86 20.95 -10.65
CA GLU A 13 4.75 22.12 -11.54
C GLU A 13 3.35 22.25 -12.16
N LYS A 14 2.67 21.12 -12.39
CA LYS A 14 1.26 21.07 -12.83
C LYS A 14 0.26 21.28 -11.69
N GLY A 15 0.71 21.60 -10.49
CA GLY A 15 -0.13 21.88 -9.32
C GLY A 15 -0.67 20.63 -8.62
N ILE A 16 -0.11 19.45 -8.89
CA ILE A 16 -0.50 18.22 -8.19
C ILE A 16 0.11 18.21 -6.79
N ASP A 17 -0.74 18.10 -5.77
CA ASP A 17 -0.30 17.84 -4.40
C ASP A 17 0.11 16.37 -4.26
N LEU A 18 1.41 16.12 -4.47
CA LEU A 18 1.98 14.77 -4.36
C LEU A 18 1.77 14.16 -2.97
N ARG A 19 1.83 14.95 -1.89
CA ARG A 19 1.67 14.42 -0.53
C ARG A 19 0.25 13.89 -0.35
N LYS A 20 -0.75 14.65 -0.80
CA LYS A 20 -2.14 14.22 -0.78
C LYS A 20 -2.34 12.95 -1.59
N GLN A 21 -1.81 12.89 -2.82
CA GLN A 21 -1.90 11.70 -3.69
C GLN A 21 -1.27 10.45 -3.06
N ILE A 22 -0.11 10.58 -2.41
CA ILE A 22 0.55 9.48 -1.71
C ILE A 22 -0.32 8.97 -0.53
N LEU A 23 -0.91 9.90 0.23
CA LEU A 23 -1.80 9.54 1.34
C LEU A 23 -3.08 8.86 0.84
N GLU A 24 -3.66 9.34 -0.25
CA GLU A 24 -4.81 8.69 -0.92
C GLU A 24 -4.44 7.28 -1.36
N LEU A 25 -3.30 7.09 -2.04
CA LEU A 25 -2.82 5.77 -2.44
C LEU A 25 -2.63 4.83 -1.24
N TYR A 26 -2.03 5.31 -0.15
CA TYR A 26 -1.87 4.52 1.08
C TYR A 26 -3.23 4.15 1.69
N ASN A 27 -4.16 5.11 1.75
CA ASN A 27 -5.50 4.93 2.29
C ASN A 27 -6.43 4.12 1.38
N ASP A 28 -6.12 3.96 0.10
CA ASP A 28 -6.96 3.17 -0.79
C ASP A 28 -6.45 1.73 -0.91
N TYR A 29 -5.13 1.53 -0.90
CA TYR A 29 -4.53 0.24 -1.27
C TYR A 29 -3.65 -0.41 -0.19
N TYR A 30 -3.19 0.33 0.82
CA TYR A 30 -2.41 -0.23 1.94
C TYR A 30 -3.33 -0.67 3.07
N HIS A 31 -3.96 -1.85 2.92
CA HIS A 31 -4.88 -2.43 3.90
C HIS A 31 -4.87 -3.97 3.91
N GLY A 32 -5.32 -4.55 5.02
CA GLY A 32 -5.24 -5.99 5.31
C GLY A 32 -5.96 -6.88 4.30
N GLY A 33 -7.07 -6.41 3.73
CA GLY A 33 -7.81 -7.12 2.68
C GLY A 33 -7.02 -7.39 1.39
N LEU A 34 -5.98 -6.60 1.10
CA LEU A 34 -5.09 -6.80 -0.05
C LEU A 34 -3.72 -7.40 0.32
N MET A 35 -3.38 -7.41 1.61
CA MET A 35 -2.05 -7.83 2.09
C MET A 35 -1.97 -9.32 2.37
N LYS A 36 -0.77 -9.87 2.22
CA LYS A 36 -0.38 -11.21 2.69
C LYS A 36 0.88 -11.06 3.53
N LEU A 37 0.90 -11.72 4.68
CA LEU A 37 2.01 -11.70 5.62
C LEU A 37 2.59 -13.11 5.77
N VAL A 38 3.92 -13.21 5.78
CA VAL A 38 4.66 -14.44 6.09
C VAL A 38 5.66 -14.11 7.19
N VAL A 39 5.67 -14.92 8.25
CA VAL A 39 6.61 -14.80 9.37
C VAL A 39 7.33 -16.14 9.54
N ILE A 40 8.66 -16.07 9.66
CA ILE A 40 9.53 -17.24 9.87
C ILE A 40 10.35 -16.96 11.12
N GLY A 41 10.36 -17.90 12.06
CA GLY A 41 11.13 -17.82 13.30
C GLY A 41 11.37 -19.20 13.88
N GLY A 42 12.24 -19.28 14.89
CA GLY A 42 12.51 -20.53 15.63
C GLY A 42 11.48 -20.84 16.72
N GLU A 43 10.57 -19.91 16.99
CA GLU A 43 9.52 -20.05 17.99
C GLU A 43 8.40 -21.00 17.53
N SER A 44 7.57 -21.44 18.47
CA SER A 44 6.39 -22.25 18.16
C SER A 44 5.36 -21.47 17.34
N LEU A 45 4.50 -22.18 16.61
CA LEU A 45 3.43 -21.57 15.83
C LEU A 45 2.49 -20.70 16.68
N ASP A 46 2.24 -21.09 17.93
CA ASP A 46 1.39 -20.32 18.84
C ASP A 46 2.00 -18.95 19.17
N ILE A 47 3.32 -18.91 19.41
CA ILE A 47 4.04 -17.66 19.68
C ILE A 47 4.04 -16.77 18.43
N LEU A 48 4.35 -17.35 17.26
CA LEU A 48 4.36 -16.60 16.01
C LEU A 48 2.96 -16.05 15.68
N GLN A 49 1.91 -16.85 15.88
CA GLN A 49 0.53 -16.39 15.71
C GLN A 49 0.18 -15.26 16.68
N HIS A 50 0.57 -15.39 17.95
CA HIS A 50 0.32 -14.35 18.95
C HIS A 50 0.92 -13.00 18.53
N TRP A 51 2.17 -12.97 18.10
CA TRP A 51 2.80 -11.75 17.59
C TRP A 51 2.13 -11.21 16.34
N VAL A 52 1.71 -12.09 15.42
CA VAL A 52 0.99 -11.65 14.22
C VAL A 52 -0.31 -10.94 14.61
N VAL A 53 -1.07 -11.49 15.56
CA VAL A 53 -2.29 -10.85 16.05
C VAL A 53 -1.97 -9.53 16.76
N GLU A 54 -1.01 -9.55 17.69
CA GLU A 54 -0.63 -8.37 18.48
C GLU A 54 -0.18 -7.19 17.59
N LEU A 55 0.67 -7.46 16.61
CA LEU A 55 1.35 -6.40 15.85
C LEU A 55 0.58 -5.95 14.60
N PHE A 56 -0.30 -6.80 14.04
CA PHE A 56 -0.91 -6.54 12.73
C PHE A 56 -2.45 -6.53 12.74
N SER A 57 -3.12 -6.84 13.85
CA SER A 57 -4.60 -6.86 13.91
C SER A 57 -5.25 -5.49 13.70
N ASP A 58 -4.55 -4.40 14.03
CA ASP A 58 -5.04 -3.04 13.86
C ASP A 58 -4.97 -2.54 12.40
N ILE A 59 -4.38 -3.32 11.48
CA ILE A 59 -4.41 -2.98 10.07
C ILE A 59 -5.85 -3.06 9.57
N ARG A 60 -6.39 -1.91 9.13
CA ARG A 60 -7.74 -1.82 8.56
C ARG A 60 -7.97 -2.88 7.48
N GLN A 61 -9.15 -3.47 7.46
CA GLN A 61 -9.54 -4.45 6.44
C GLN A 61 -9.56 -3.84 5.02
N GLY A 62 -9.96 -2.56 4.91
CA GLY A 62 -10.15 -1.85 3.64
C GLY A 62 -11.21 -2.47 2.73
N SER A 63 -11.30 -1.98 1.49
CA SER A 63 -12.35 -2.39 0.55
C SER A 63 -12.12 -3.82 0.04
N GLN A 64 -13.18 -4.57 -0.25
CA GLN A 64 -13.07 -5.97 -0.72
C GLN A 64 -12.95 -6.08 -2.26
N GLY A 65 -12.82 -4.96 -2.96
CA GLY A 65 -12.68 -4.92 -4.43
C GLY A 65 -11.25 -5.19 -4.87
N LYS A 66 -11.07 -5.86 -6.01
CA LYS A 66 -9.78 -5.88 -6.68
C LYS A 66 -9.43 -4.45 -7.14
N PRO A 67 -8.21 -3.95 -6.89
CA PRO A 67 -7.77 -2.67 -7.44
C PRO A 67 -7.86 -2.69 -8.96
N GLU A 68 -8.52 -1.68 -9.54
CA GLU A 68 -8.48 -1.42 -10.97
C GLU A 68 -7.61 -0.19 -11.22
N PHE A 69 -6.45 -0.41 -11.85
CA PHE A 69 -5.57 0.69 -12.25
C PHE A 69 -5.81 0.97 -13.73
N LYS A 70 -6.40 2.14 -14.03
CA LYS A 70 -6.51 2.64 -15.40
C LYS A 70 -5.25 3.43 -15.73
N VAL A 71 -4.58 3.05 -16.82
CA VAL A 71 -3.47 3.83 -17.37
C VAL A 71 -4.04 4.78 -18.42
N GLU A 72 -4.11 6.07 -18.12
CA GLU A 72 -4.49 7.11 -19.09
C GLU A 72 -3.24 7.93 -19.44
N GLY A 73 -2.66 7.67 -20.62
CA GLY A 73 -1.53 8.42 -21.18
C GLY A 73 -1.02 7.82 -22.49
N PRO A 74 -0.45 8.62 -23.41
CA PRO A 74 0.05 8.10 -24.69
C PRO A 74 1.30 7.23 -24.46
N VAL A 75 1.36 6.11 -25.17
CA VAL A 75 2.51 5.21 -25.27
C VAL A 75 3.67 5.91 -25.96
#